data_AF-A0A3C1NCM7-F1
#
_entry.id   AF-A0A3C1NCM7-F1
#
_cell.length_a   1.000
_cell.length_b   1.000
_cell.length_c   1.000
_cell.angle_alpha   90.00
_cell.angle_beta   90.00
_cell.angle_gamma   90.00
#
_symmetry.space_group_name_H-M   'P 1'
#
loop_
_entity.id
_entity.type
_entity.pdbx_description
1 polymer ?
#
loop_
_entity_poly.entity_id
_entity_poly.type
_entity_poly.pdbx_seq_one_letter_code
_entity_poly.pdbx_strand_id
1 'polypeptide(L)'
;MRSEDELAGRDRQDQDDEEDEAKEISMSDSGLDQGPFVVSAGPWRIFLLGPLLVLAGMVFLSLALVMVYVDVANPLGRLALWGAALGRAAMALYFLLLAAALTMRVEVAPDALRLRIPRWQSVLPWFPWIRAGIPYADIAAVETRDEVYSSFGLTSVQTAYSIATKAGRRIVLGFTSPLATWNYPFDEAAARIARNATVTVADRGAVKVGGIIRSIIRGTPPWSTASIGANARATARRRAALAMQIAFAMVVAAVALRACLPHGP
;
A
#
# COMPACT_ATOMS: atom_id res chain seq x y z
N MET A 1 -27.40 -18.28 -60.16
CA MET A 1 -27.00 -16.87 -60.42
C MET A 1 -27.68 -15.87 -59.47
N ARG A 2 -28.21 -16.28 -58.30
CA ARG A 2 -28.83 -15.38 -57.30
C ARG A 2 -28.21 -15.51 -55.90
N SER A 3 -27.13 -16.28 -55.77
CA SER A 3 -26.52 -16.65 -54.48
C SER A 3 -25.15 -16.00 -54.23
N GLU A 4 -24.54 -15.34 -55.23
CA GLU A 4 -23.22 -14.71 -55.08
C GLU A 4 -23.33 -13.24 -54.67
N ASP A 5 -24.40 -12.54 -55.05
CA ASP A 5 -24.61 -11.13 -54.66
C ASP A 5 -25.03 -10.96 -53.18
N GLU A 6 -25.67 -11.96 -52.57
CA GLU A 6 -26.04 -11.90 -51.13
C GLU A 6 -24.84 -12.11 -50.19
N LEU A 7 -23.82 -12.86 -50.63
CA LEU A 7 -22.62 -13.09 -49.82
C LEU A 7 -21.70 -11.85 -49.82
N ALA A 8 -21.60 -11.15 -50.95
CA ALA A 8 -20.78 -9.94 -51.05
C ALA A 8 -21.37 -8.73 -50.30
N GLY A 9 -22.68 -8.71 -50.04
CA GLY A 9 -23.32 -7.66 -49.24
C GLY A 9 -23.11 -7.84 -47.73
N ARG A 10 -23.00 -9.10 -47.27
CA ARG A 10 -22.86 -9.42 -45.84
C ARG A 10 -21.46 -9.13 -45.31
N ASP A 11 -20.43 -9.43 -46.10
CA ASP A 11 -19.02 -9.16 -45.73
C ASP A 11 -18.70 -7.65 -45.61
N ARG A 12 -19.45 -6.77 -46.29
CA ARG A 12 -19.26 -5.31 -46.13
C ARG A 12 -19.92 -4.77 -44.88
N GLN A 13 -21.09 -5.30 -44.53
CA GLN A 13 -21.83 -4.88 -43.34
C GLN A 13 -21.05 -5.20 -42.06
N ASP A 14 -20.43 -6.39 -42.00
CA ASP A 14 -19.64 -6.81 -40.84
C ASP A 14 -18.33 -6.00 -40.67
N GLN A 15 -17.75 -5.46 -41.77
CA GLN A 15 -16.56 -4.61 -41.70
C GLN A 15 -16.87 -3.18 -41.21
N ASP A 16 -18.00 -2.62 -41.62
CA ASP A 16 -18.40 -1.28 -41.20
C ASP A 16 -18.78 -1.26 -39.70
N ASP A 17 -19.40 -2.34 -39.20
CA ASP A 17 -19.74 -2.48 -37.78
C ASP A 17 -18.48 -2.66 -36.89
N GLU A 18 -17.44 -3.37 -37.37
CA GLU A 18 -16.15 -3.50 -36.64
C GLU A 18 -15.36 -2.19 -36.60
N GLU A 19 -15.40 -1.37 -37.66
CA GLU A 19 -14.73 -0.07 -37.67
C GLU A 19 -15.42 0.94 -36.74
N ASP A 20 -16.75 0.92 -36.66
CA ASP A 20 -17.50 1.80 -35.76
C ASP A 20 -17.35 1.36 -34.28
N GLU A 21 -17.34 0.06 -33.96
CA GLU A 21 -17.01 -0.42 -32.60
C GLU A 21 -15.55 -0.07 -32.22
N ALA A 22 -14.59 -0.24 -33.13
CA ALA A 22 -13.20 0.11 -32.86
C ALA A 22 -13.02 1.63 -32.64
N LYS A 23 -13.81 2.45 -33.31
CA LYS A 23 -13.82 3.91 -33.16
C LYS A 23 -14.55 4.37 -31.90
N GLU A 24 -15.59 3.67 -31.48
CA GLU A 24 -16.30 3.93 -30.22
C GLU A 24 -15.45 3.52 -28.99
N ILE A 25 -14.74 2.39 -29.08
CA ILE A 25 -13.75 1.97 -28.06
C ILE A 25 -12.55 2.92 -28.02
N SER A 26 -12.09 3.43 -29.17
CA SER A 26 -11.03 4.44 -29.23
C SER A 26 -11.47 5.83 -28.77
N MET A 27 -12.76 6.21 -28.91
CA MET A 27 -13.27 7.49 -28.41
C MET A 27 -13.55 7.47 -26.91
N SER A 28 -13.88 6.30 -26.32
CA SER A 28 -14.06 6.15 -24.87
C SER A 28 -12.77 6.31 -24.04
N ASP A 29 -11.58 6.20 -24.67
CA ASP A 29 -10.28 6.35 -23.98
C ASP A 29 -9.61 7.72 -24.26
N SER A 30 -10.30 8.62 -24.97
CA SER A 30 -9.79 9.94 -25.34
C SER A 30 -10.42 11.08 -24.54
N GLY A 31 -10.00 11.24 -23.28
CA GLY A 31 -9.92 12.57 -22.68
C GLY A 31 -11.17 13.14 -22.00
N LEU A 32 -11.88 12.36 -21.18
CA LEU A 32 -12.85 12.91 -20.25
C LEU A 32 -12.41 12.66 -18.79
N ASP A 33 -12.30 13.77 -18.06
CA ASP A 33 -11.99 13.92 -16.62
C ASP A 33 -10.51 13.96 -16.20
N GLN A 34 -9.76 15.00 -16.64
CA GLN A 34 -8.50 15.39 -15.98
C GLN A 34 -8.72 16.41 -14.83
N GLY A 35 -9.73 16.15 -14.00
CA GLY A 35 -9.80 16.78 -12.68
C GLY A 35 -8.58 16.42 -11.82
N PRO A 36 -8.31 17.16 -10.73
CA PRO A 36 -7.24 16.82 -9.81
C PRO A 36 -7.42 15.40 -9.29
N PHE A 37 -6.43 14.53 -9.51
CA PHE A 37 -6.47 13.17 -8.99
C PHE A 37 -5.97 13.17 -7.55
N VAL A 38 -6.81 12.72 -6.62
CA VAL A 38 -6.53 12.79 -5.18
C VAL A 38 -6.52 11.40 -4.56
N VAL A 39 -5.35 10.98 -4.08
CA VAL A 39 -5.21 9.83 -3.18
C VAL A 39 -5.39 10.33 -1.76
N SER A 40 -6.52 9.99 -1.15
CA SER A 40 -6.80 10.24 0.27
C SER A 40 -7.81 9.23 0.79
N ALA A 41 -7.89 9.06 2.12
CA ALA A 41 -9.01 8.33 2.69
C ALA A 41 -10.30 9.11 2.39
N GLY A 42 -11.34 8.42 1.87
CA GLY A 42 -12.65 9.04 1.72
C GLY A 42 -13.18 9.60 3.05
N PRO A 43 -13.99 10.66 3.03
CA PRO A 43 -14.44 11.35 4.25
C PRO A 43 -15.13 10.39 5.23
N TRP A 44 -15.92 9.44 4.72
CA TRP A 44 -16.55 8.38 5.52
C TRP A 44 -15.55 7.46 6.20
N ARG A 45 -14.44 7.10 5.54
CA ARG A 45 -13.38 6.30 6.15
C ARG A 45 -12.71 7.06 7.29
N ILE A 46 -12.44 8.35 7.11
CA ILE A 46 -11.86 9.18 8.17
C ILE A 46 -12.83 9.26 9.35
N PHE A 47 -14.12 9.52 9.08
CA PHE A 47 -15.15 9.67 10.09
C PHE A 47 -15.43 8.37 10.88
N LEU A 48 -15.44 7.21 10.21
CA LEU A 48 -15.73 5.92 10.85
C LEU A 48 -14.47 5.25 11.43
N LEU A 49 -13.40 5.13 10.64
CA LEU A 49 -12.20 4.41 11.05
C LEU A 49 -11.31 5.25 11.96
N GLY A 50 -11.30 6.58 11.81
CA GLY A 50 -10.47 7.47 12.65
C GLY A 50 -10.76 7.30 14.13
N PRO A 51 -12.00 7.54 14.60
CA PRO A 51 -12.38 7.33 15.99
C PRO A 51 -12.19 5.89 16.47
N LEU A 52 -12.47 4.90 15.62
CA LEU A 52 -12.28 3.49 15.95
C LEU A 52 -10.81 3.15 16.20
N LEU A 53 -9.89 3.63 15.36
CA LEU A 53 -8.45 3.43 15.53
C LEU A 53 -7.94 4.18 16.77
N VAL A 54 -8.42 5.40 17.03
CA VAL A 54 -8.08 6.15 18.25
C VAL A 54 -8.55 5.39 19.50
N LEU A 55 -9.80 4.91 19.50
CA LEU A 55 -10.35 4.13 20.59
C LEU A 55 -9.57 2.83 20.80
N ALA A 56 -9.25 2.11 19.73
CA ALA A 56 -8.39 0.93 19.80
C ALA A 56 -7.03 1.27 20.43
N GLY A 57 -6.39 2.36 20.00
CA GLY A 57 -5.16 2.86 20.61
C GLY A 57 -5.30 3.12 22.11
N MET A 58 -6.37 3.81 22.52
CA MET A 58 -6.65 4.10 23.95
C MET A 58 -6.89 2.83 24.77
N VAL A 59 -7.57 1.82 24.23
CA VAL A 59 -7.78 0.53 24.92
C VAL A 59 -6.45 -0.18 25.15
N PHE A 60 -5.59 -0.26 24.12
CA PHE A 60 -4.27 -0.88 24.26
C PHE A 60 -3.36 -0.12 25.24
N LEU A 61 -3.44 1.21 25.26
CA LEU A 61 -2.68 2.04 26.19
C LEU A 61 -3.17 1.85 27.63
N SER A 62 -4.49 1.79 27.83
CA SER A 62 -5.09 1.56 29.15
C SER A 62 -4.70 0.18 29.70
N LEU A 63 -4.73 -0.86 28.86
CA LEU A 63 -4.24 -2.19 29.23
C LEU A 63 -2.75 -2.19 29.60
N ALA A 64 -1.93 -1.46 28.85
CA ALA A 64 -0.51 -1.30 29.18
C ALA A 64 -0.33 -0.66 30.56
N LEU A 65 -1.11 0.40 30.85
CA LEU A 65 -1.06 1.10 32.13
C LEU A 65 -1.43 0.17 33.29
N VAL A 66 -2.54 -0.57 33.16
CA VAL A 66 -2.97 -1.57 34.16
C VAL A 66 -1.84 -2.56 34.43
N MET A 67 -1.20 -3.11 33.38
CA MET A 67 -0.09 -4.07 33.53
C MET A 67 1.12 -3.50 34.29
N VAL A 68 1.38 -2.19 34.22
CA VAL A 68 2.46 -1.54 34.98
C VAL A 68 2.10 -1.39 36.46
N TYR A 69 0.82 -1.16 36.78
CA TYR A 69 0.34 -0.93 38.15
C TYR A 69 -0.04 -2.20 38.91
N VAL A 70 -0.22 -3.34 38.23
CA VAL A 70 -0.45 -4.63 38.89
C VAL A 70 0.79 -5.02 39.67
N ASP A 71 0.67 -5.09 41.00
CA ASP A 71 1.77 -5.57 41.83
C ASP A 71 1.87 -7.11 41.74
N VAL A 72 3.09 -7.57 41.47
CA VAL A 72 3.44 -8.98 41.41
C VAL A 72 4.68 -9.17 42.26
N ALA A 73 4.58 -10.04 43.27
CA ALA A 73 5.66 -10.33 44.21
C ALA A 73 6.86 -11.01 43.53
N ASN A 74 6.63 -11.81 42.48
CA ASN A 74 7.68 -12.48 41.73
C ASN A 74 8.38 -11.51 40.74
N PRO A 75 9.70 -11.29 40.85
CA PRO A 75 10.43 -10.37 39.97
C PRO A 75 10.39 -10.79 38.48
N LEU A 76 10.40 -12.09 38.17
CA LEU A 76 10.26 -12.58 36.80
C LEU A 76 8.86 -12.31 36.25
N GLY A 77 7.83 -12.47 37.09
CA GLY A 77 6.45 -12.12 36.74
C GLY A 77 6.28 -10.64 36.47
N ARG A 78 6.93 -9.79 37.28
CA ARG A 78 6.95 -8.33 37.10
C ARG A 78 7.67 -7.94 35.80
N LEU A 79 8.81 -8.54 35.49
CA LEU A 79 9.53 -8.30 34.23
C LEU A 79 8.68 -8.72 33.02
N ALA A 80 8.02 -9.87 33.08
CA ALA A 80 7.12 -10.33 32.02
C ALA A 80 5.94 -9.36 31.79
N LEU A 81 5.35 -8.84 32.87
CA LEU A 81 4.29 -7.83 32.80
C LEU A 81 4.79 -6.53 32.17
N TRP A 82 5.98 -6.05 32.53
CA TRP A 82 6.56 -4.85 31.92
C TRP A 82 6.84 -5.05 30.43
N GLY A 83 7.33 -6.22 30.04
CA GLY A 83 7.50 -6.59 28.63
C GLY A 83 6.16 -6.59 27.87
N ALA A 84 5.11 -7.16 28.47
CA ALA A 84 3.77 -7.14 27.91
C ALA A 84 3.21 -5.72 27.81
N ALA A 85 3.38 -4.89 28.84
CA ALA A 85 2.97 -3.49 28.86
C ALA A 85 3.64 -2.69 27.75
N LEU A 86 4.95 -2.86 27.55
CA LEU A 86 5.68 -2.23 26.45
C LEU A 86 5.13 -2.64 25.09
N GLY A 87 4.85 -3.93 24.89
CA GLY A 87 4.23 -4.43 23.67
C GLY A 87 2.85 -3.82 23.40
N ARG A 88 2.04 -3.65 24.45
CA ARG A 88 0.71 -3.02 24.35
C ARG A 88 0.81 -1.53 24.06
N ALA A 89 1.75 -0.81 24.69
CA ALA A 89 2.01 0.59 24.40
C ALA A 89 2.49 0.79 22.95
N ALA A 90 3.36 -0.10 22.44
CA ALA A 90 3.79 -0.07 21.04
C ALA A 90 2.61 -0.30 20.07
N MET A 91 1.69 -1.21 20.41
CA MET A 91 0.47 -1.44 19.63
C MET A 91 -0.47 -0.22 19.67
N ALA A 92 -0.61 0.43 20.83
CA ALA A 92 -1.38 1.67 20.96
C ALA A 92 -0.82 2.76 20.03
N LEU A 93 0.51 2.97 20.05
CA LEU A 93 1.18 3.89 19.15
C LEU A 93 0.92 3.55 17.68
N TYR A 94 0.99 2.27 17.32
CA TYR A 94 0.69 1.83 15.97
C TYR A 94 -0.72 2.26 15.50
N PHE A 95 -1.75 2.04 16.31
CA PHE A 95 -3.11 2.48 15.98
C PHE A 95 -3.24 4.00 15.84
N LEU A 96 -2.56 4.78 16.69
CA LEU A 96 -2.56 6.24 16.59
C LEU A 96 -1.85 6.73 15.32
N LEU A 97 -0.74 6.09 14.95
CA LEU A 97 -0.04 6.37 13.69
C LEU A 97 -0.92 6.03 12.47
N LEU A 98 -1.68 4.94 12.53
CA LEU A 98 -2.65 4.60 11.50
C LEU A 98 -3.78 5.65 11.42
N ALA A 99 -4.35 6.05 12.56
CA ALA A 99 -5.37 7.10 12.59
C ALA A 99 -4.85 8.40 11.97
N ALA A 100 -3.62 8.79 12.28
CA ALA A 100 -2.98 9.95 11.69
C ALA A 100 -2.80 9.80 10.17
N ALA A 101 -2.34 8.63 9.71
CA ALA A 101 -2.11 8.37 8.30
C ALA A 101 -3.39 8.33 7.45
N LEU A 102 -4.59 8.15 8.04
CA LEU A 102 -5.86 8.37 7.32
C LEU A 102 -6.00 9.80 6.79
N THR A 103 -5.33 10.77 7.39
CA THR A 103 -5.38 12.17 6.94
C THR A 103 -4.41 12.47 5.80
N MET A 104 -3.65 11.48 5.33
CA MET A 104 -2.73 11.68 4.22
C MET A 104 -3.46 12.06 2.93
N ARG A 105 -2.79 12.86 2.11
CA ARG A 105 -3.30 13.33 0.82
C ARG A 105 -2.16 13.46 -0.18
N VAL A 106 -2.30 12.82 -1.32
CA VAL A 106 -1.46 13.04 -2.51
C VAL A 106 -2.40 13.56 -3.58
N GLU A 107 -2.23 14.81 -3.98
CA GLU A 107 -3.04 15.45 -5.01
C GLU A 107 -2.16 15.76 -6.22
N VAL A 108 -2.48 15.09 -7.32
CA VAL A 108 -1.90 15.33 -8.64
C VAL A 108 -2.76 16.39 -9.31
N ALA A 109 -2.49 17.65 -8.98
CA ALA A 109 -3.17 18.81 -9.58
C ALA A 109 -2.62 19.11 -10.98
N PRO A 110 -3.29 19.93 -11.81
CA PRO A 110 -2.80 20.22 -13.16
C PRO A 110 -1.44 20.94 -13.20
N ASP A 111 -1.14 21.78 -12.21
CA ASP A 111 0.03 22.64 -12.15
C ASP A 111 1.20 22.04 -11.35
N ALA A 112 0.88 21.34 -10.25
CA ALA A 112 1.88 20.84 -9.32
C ALA A 112 1.38 19.61 -8.57
N LEU A 113 2.33 18.84 -8.04
CA LEU A 113 2.06 17.78 -7.08
C LEU A 113 1.94 18.38 -5.67
N ARG A 114 0.81 18.16 -5.00
CA ARG A 114 0.56 18.60 -3.62
C ARG A 114 0.56 17.41 -2.68
N LEU A 115 1.44 17.44 -1.70
CA LEU A 115 1.67 16.37 -0.75
C LEU A 115 1.30 16.82 0.66
N ARG A 116 0.54 15.98 1.35
CA ARG A 116 0.43 15.93 2.81
C ARG A 116 0.53 14.48 3.21
N ILE A 117 1.74 13.96 3.37
CA ILE A 117 1.99 12.55 3.68
C ILE A 117 2.91 12.41 4.88
N PRO A 118 2.79 11.33 5.68
CA PRO A 118 3.79 11.03 6.68
C PRO A 118 5.13 10.71 6.00
N ARG A 119 6.23 10.86 6.73
CA ARG A 119 7.53 10.41 6.24
C ARG A 119 7.59 8.89 6.38
N TRP A 120 7.43 8.20 5.26
CA TRP A 120 7.62 6.76 5.19
C TRP A 120 9.10 6.40 5.34
N GLN A 121 9.47 5.80 6.47
CA GLN A 121 10.82 5.26 6.73
C GLN A 121 10.84 3.72 6.71
N SER A 122 9.66 3.09 6.78
CA SER A 122 9.39 1.66 6.61
C SER A 122 7.87 1.45 6.46
N VAL A 123 7.32 0.34 6.98
CA VAL A 123 5.87 0.06 7.06
C VAL A 123 5.11 1.02 7.98
N LEU A 124 5.83 1.79 8.81
CA LEU A 124 5.22 2.76 9.73
C LEU A 124 5.24 4.18 9.14
N PRO A 125 4.10 4.90 9.21
CA PRO A 125 4.03 6.30 8.82
C PRO A 125 4.63 7.17 9.93
N TRP A 126 5.93 7.49 9.83
CA TRP A 126 6.62 8.26 10.86
C TRP A 126 6.46 9.77 10.66
N PHE A 127 6.57 10.53 11.76
CA PHE A 127 6.64 12.00 11.73
C PHE A 127 8.09 12.48 11.52
N PRO A 128 8.32 13.67 10.95
CA PRO A 128 7.35 14.73 10.63
C PRO A 128 6.56 14.51 9.33
N TRP A 129 5.41 15.18 9.21
CA TRP A 129 4.64 15.25 7.97
C TRP A 129 5.41 16.00 6.89
N ILE A 130 5.40 15.47 5.67
CA ILE A 130 5.84 16.16 4.47
C ILE A 130 4.63 16.93 3.93
N ARG A 131 4.73 18.27 3.98
CA ARG A 131 3.80 19.19 3.31
C ARG A 131 4.57 19.92 2.22
N ALA A 132 4.26 19.65 0.95
CA ALA A 132 5.00 20.22 -0.16
C ALA A 132 4.10 20.42 -1.39
N GLY A 133 4.31 21.53 -2.09
CA GLY A 133 3.90 21.70 -3.48
C GLY A 133 5.15 21.57 -4.36
N ILE A 134 5.17 20.60 -5.25
CA ILE A 134 6.32 20.30 -6.11
C ILE A 134 5.89 20.56 -7.56
N PRO A 135 6.42 21.60 -8.21
CA PRO A 135 6.23 21.79 -9.65
C PRO A 135 6.69 20.55 -10.41
N TYR A 136 5.96 20.15 -11.44
CA TYR A 136 6.33 18.98 -12.23
C TYR A 136 7.70 19.13 -12.90
N ALA A 137 8.08 20.35 -13.26
CA ALA A 137 9.39 20.69 -13.77
C ALA A 137 10.54 20.39 -12.79
N ASP A 138 10.27 20.29 -11.49
CA ASP A 138 11.28 19.98 -10.46
C ASP A 138 11.42 18.47 -10.19
N ILE A 139 10.56 17.65 -10.79
CA ILE A 139 10.63 16.20 -10.68
C ILE A 139 11.69 15.69 -11.66
N ALA A 140 12.67 14.96 -11.13
CA ALA A 140 13.73 14.34 -11.94
C ALA A 140 13.37 12.91 -12.34
N ALA A 141 12.73 12.15 -11.44
CA ALA A 141 12.28 10.79 -11.71
C ALA A 141 11.12 10.39 -10.80
N VAL A 142 10.25 9.55 -11.34
CA VAL A 142 9.28 8.76 -10.57
C VAL A 142 9.78 7.32 -10.58
N GLU A 143 9.88 6.69 -9.42
CA GLU A 143 10.52 5.38 -9.28
C GLU A 143 9.67 4.42 -8.46
N THR A 144 9.72 3.15 -8.83
CA THR A 144 9.11 2.04 -8.08
C THR A 144 10.17 1.06 -7.62
N ARG A 145 9.92 0.38 -6.50
CA ARG A 145 10.82 -0.65 -5.97
C ARG A 145 10.04 -1.68 -5.17
N ASP A 146 10.26 -2.96 -5.45
CA ASP A 146 9.75 -4.03 -4.59
C ASP A 146 10.61 -4.14 -3.32
N GLU A 147 9.96 -4.15 -2.17
CA GLU A 147 10.58 -4.36 -0.88
C GLU A 147 10.16 -5.72 -0.32
N VAL A 148 11.13 -6.60 -0.14
CA VAL A 148 10.92 -7.97 0.35
C VAL A 148 11.19 -8.03 1.84
N TYR A 149 10.14 -8.27 2.61
CA TYR A 149 10.17 -8.44 4.06
C TYR A 149 10.08 -9.93 4.41
N SER A 150 10.94 -10.38 5.32
CA SER A 150 10.95 -11.76 5.83
C SER A 150 10.93 -11.75 7.35
N SER A 151 9.81 -12.14 7.95
CA SER A 151 9.63 -12.18 9.42
C SER A 151 8.97 -13.50 9.82
N PHE A 152 9.51 -14.18 10.84
CA PHE A 152 8.92 -15.42 11.39
C PHE A 152 8.62 -16.49 10.32
N GLY A 153 9.50 -16.67 9.34
CA GLY A 153 9.31 -17.61 8.23
C GLY A 153 8.32 -17.15 7.14
N LEU A 154 7.58 -16.07 7.37
CA LEU A 154 6.68 -15.47 6.38
C LEU A 154 7.42 -14.45 5.52
N THR A 155 7.14 -14.48 4.22
CA THR A 155 7.63 -13.49 3.26
C THR A 155 6.46 -12.58 2.87
N SER A 156 6.68 -11.27 2.83
CA SER A 156 5.75 -10.32 2.22
C SER A 156 6.51 -9.42 1.25
N VAL A 157 5.81 -9.00 0.20
CA VAL A 157 6.32 -8.07 -0.80
C VAL A 157 5.40 -6.86 -0.84
N GLN A 158 5.98 -5.68 -0.84
CA GLN A 158 5.28 -4.43 -1.10
C GLN A 158 6.01 -3.68 -2.20
N THR A 159 5.29 -3.00 -3.07
CA THR A 159 5.85 -2.13 -4.10
C THR A 159 5.79 -0.70 -3.60
N ALA A 160 6.95 -0.12 -3.32
CA ALA A 160 7.09 1.25 -2.87
C ALA A 160 7.18 2.21 -4.06
N TYR A 161 6.56 3.38 -3.93
CA TYR A 161 6.57 4.45 -4.94
C TYR A 161 7.29 5.67 -4.39
N SER A 162 8.17 6.27 -5.17
CA SER A 162 8.88 7.47 -4.76
C SER A 162 9.14 8.44 -5.89
N ILE A 163 9.42 9.68 -5.51
CA ILE A 163 9.78 10.78 -6.40
C ILE A 163 11.18 11.25 -6.03
N ALA A 164 12.05 11.36 -7.01
CA ALA A 164 13.31 12.06 -6.91
C ALA A 164 13.14 13.45 -7.53
N THR A 165 13.45 14.50 -6.76
CA THR A 165 13.47 15.88 -7.24
C THR A 165 14.83 16.21 -7.83
N LYS A 166 14.89 17.21 -8.72
CA LYS A 166 16.14 17.74 -9.29
C LYS A 166 17.08 18.32 -8.22
N ALA A 167 16.52 18.78 -7.10
CA ALA A 167 17.28 19.22 -5.92
C ALA A 167 17.89 18.06 -5.10
N GLY A 168 17.83 16.82 -5.58
CA GLY A 168 18.40 15.64 -4.92
C GLY A 168 17.57 15.10 -3.75
N ARG A 169 16.43 15.71 -3.42
CA ARG A 169 15.51 15.20 -2.39
C ARG A 169 14.68 14.05 -2.94
N ARG A 170 14.54 12.98 -2.15
CA ARG A 170 13.65 11.86 -2.43
C ARG A 170 12.48 11.82 -1.47
N ILE A 171 11.28 11.61 -2.01
CA ILE A 171 10.03 11.54 -1.25
C ILE A 171 9.35 10.22 -1.58
N VAL A 172 9.17 9.37 -0.58
CA VAL A 172 8.40 8.12 -0.71
C VAL A 172 6.92 8.48 -0.56
N LEU A 173 6.11 8.15 -1.55
CA LEU A 173 4.67 8.44 -1.57
C LEU A 173 3.89 7.46 -0.67
N GLY A 174 4.29 6.19 -0.74
CA GLY A 174 3.65 5.09 -0.05
C GLY A 174 4.00 3.77 -0.74
N PHE A 175 3.22 2.74 -0.45
CA PHE A 175 3.41 1.42 -1.02
C PHE A 175 2.07 0.73 -1.29
N THR A 176 2.07 -0.16 -2.28
CA THR A 176 1.00 -1.11 -2.53
C THR A 176 1.45 -2.49 -2.08
N SER A 177 0.53 -3.26 -1.51
CA SER A 177 0.77 -4.67 -1.18
C SER A 177 -0.57 -5.39 -1.20
N PRO A 178 -0.62 -6.67 -1.60
CA PRO A 178 -1.80 -7.50 -1.44
C PRO A 178 -2.31 -7.55 0.02
N LEU A 179 -1.45 -7.28 1.00
CA LEU A 179 -1.78 -7.25 2.42
C LEU A 179 -1.98 -5.82 2.97
N ALA A 180 -1.85 -4.78 2.14
CA ALA A 180 -1.96 -3.41 2.61
C ALA A 180 -3.40 -3.10 3.03
N THR A 181 -3.57 -2.65 4.28
CA THR A 181 -4.88 -2.39 4.89
C THR A 181 -5.74 -1.39 4.11
N TRP A 182 -5.12 -0.47 3.36
CA TRP A 182 -5.84 0.64 2.74
C TRP A 182 -5.81 0.69 1.21
N ASN A 183 -4.96 -0.16 0.59
CA ASN A 183 -4.74 -0.29 -0.86
C ASN A 183 -4.99 0.99 -1.67
N TYR A 184 -4.24 2.05 -1.35
CA TYR A 184 -4.32 3.30 -2.08
C TYR A 184 -3.74 3.14 -3.50
N PRO A 185 -4.32 3.79 -4.53
CA PRO A 185 -3.87 3.68 -5.92
C PRO A 185 -2.60 4.49 -6.19
N PHE A 186 -1.50 4.10 -5.53
CA PHE A 186 -0.20 4.77 -5.68
C PHE A 186 0.46 4.50 -7.03
N ASP A 187 0.12 3.39 -7.67
CA ASP A 187 0.47 3.07 -9.05
C ASP A 187 -0.13 4.09 -10.04
N GLU A 188 -1.42 4.36 -9.92
CA GLU A 188 -2.10 5.35 -10.75
C GLU A 188 -1.57 6.76 -10.46
N ALA A 189 -1.36 7.10 -9.18
CA ALA A 189 -0.75 8.36 -8.77
C ALA A 189 0.63 8.53 -9.42
N ALA A 190 1.50 7.53 -9.33
CA ALA A 190 2.83 7.56 -9.90
C ALA A 190 2.79 7.71 -11.43
N ALA A 191 1.89 7.00 -12.11
CA ALA A 191 1.71 7.11 -13.56
C ALA A 191 1.26 8.51 -13.98
N ARG A 192 0.28 9.10 -13.28
CA ARG A 192 -0.18 10.48 -13.54
C ARG A 192 0.91 11.52 -13.27
N ILE A 193 1.65 11.38 -12.18
CA ILE A 193 2.78 12.26 -11.85
C ILE A 193 3.87 12.18 -12.91
N ALA A 194 4.22 10.97 -13.35
CA ALA A 194 5.23 10.76 -14.37
C ALA A 194 4.82 11.40 -15.70
N ARG A 195 3.55 11.24 -16.12
CA ARG A 195 3.00 11.91 -17.31
C ARG A 195 3.09 13.44 -17.19
N ASN A 196 2.63 14.02 -16.09
CA ASN A 196 2.63 15.47 -15.89
C ASN A 196 4.05 16.06 -15.80
N ALA A 197 5.02 15.28 -15.32
CA ALA A 197 6.43 15.66 -15.30
C ALA A 197 7.21 15.28 -16.57
N THR A 198 6.56 14.67 -17.56
CA THR A 198 7.21 14.20 -18.80
C THR A 198 8.40 13.27 -18.51
N VAL A 199 8.24 12.38 -17.52
CA VAL A 199 9.20 11.34 -17.15
C VAL A 199 8.52 9.98 -17.20
N THR A 200 9.31 8.90 -17.16
CA THR A 200 8.78 7.53 -17.02
C THR A 200 8.81 7.08 -15.56
N VAL A 201 7.99 6.08 -15.24
CA VAL A 201 8.07 5.38 -13.96
C VAL A 201 9.18 4.34 -14.05
N ALA A 202 10.33 4.59 -13.44
CA ALA A 202 11.47 3.69 -13.47
C ALA A 202 11.34 2.57 -12.42
N ASP A 203 11.40 1.31 -12.85
CA ASP A 203 11.48 0.15 -11.94
C ASP A 203 12.91 -0.05 -11.45
N ARG A 204 13.13 0.12 -10.15
CA ARG A 204 14.42 -0.11 -9.47
C ARG A 204 14.66 -1.57 -9.12
N GLY A 205 13.76 -2.46 -9.51
CA GLY A 205 13.80 -3.87 -9.19
C GLY A 205 13.35 -4.14 -7.76
N ALA A 206 14.04 -5.04 -7.08
CA ALA A 206 13.63 -5.52 -5.76
C ALA A 206 14.79 -5.48 -4.75
N VAL A 207 14.50 -5.22 -3.48
CA VAL A 207 15.50 -5.23 -2.41
C VAL A 207 15.05 -6.08 -1.23
N LYS A 208 16.01 -6.76 -0.58
CA LYS A 208 15.76 -7.45 0.69
C LYS A 208 15.81 -6.44 1.83
N VAL A 209 14.69 -6.27 2.51
CA VAL A 209 14.61 -5.42 3.70
C VAL A 209 14.91 -6.22 4.97
N GLY A 210 14.56 -7.50 5.00
CA GLY A 210 14.67 -8.37 6.18
C GLY A 210 13.41 -8.30 7.05
N GLY A 211 13.55 -8.47 8.37
CA GLY A 211 12.41 -8.47 9.28
C GLY A 211 11.77 -7.09 9.46
N ILE A 212 10.46 -7.05 9.72
CA ILE A 212 9.69 -5.81 9.95
C ILE A 212 10.23 -5.06 11.18
N ILE A 213 10.60 -5.77 12.24
CA ILE A 213 11.19 -5.14 13.44
C ILE A 213 12.52 -4.44 13.08
N ARG A 214 13.37 -5.12 12.29
CA ARG A 214 14.63 -4.53 11.80
C ARG A 214 14.37 -3.28 10.99
N SER A 215 13.37 -3.28 10.10
CA SER A 215 13.08 -2.16 9.23
C SER A 215 12.48 -0.96 9.98
N ILE A 216 11.74 -1.20 11.05
CA ILE A 216 11.29 -0.12 11.94
C ILE A 216 12.48 0.53 12.64
N ILE A 217 13.43 -0.27 13.15
CA ILE A 217 14.58 0.24 13.91
C ILE A 217 15.63 0.90 12.99
N ARG A 218 15.93 0.29 11.84
CA ARG A 218 17.04 0.70 10.95
C ARG A 218 16.59 1.39 9.66
N GLY A 219 15.28 1.46 9.41
CA GLY A 219 14.73 1.88 8.14
C GLY A 219 14.86 0.84 7.02
N THR A 220 14.30 1.17 5.87
CA THR A 220 14.51 0.41 4.63
C THR A 220 15.89 0.70 4.02
N PRO A 221 16.50 -0.25 3.27
CA PRO A 221 17.72 -0.01 2.52
C PRO A 221 17.61 1.24 1.62
N PRO A 222 18.71 2.02 1.45
CA PRO A 222 18.74 3.17 0.57
C PRO A 222 18.26 2.84 -0.84
N TRP A 223 17.67 3.81 -1.54
CA TRP A 223 17.18 3.63 -2.92
C TRP A 223 18.30 3.36 -3.94
N SER A 224 19.56 3.62 -3.59
CA SER A 224 20.75 3.24 -4.36
C SER A 224 21.17 1.78 -4.19
N THR A 225 20.53 1.02 -3.29
CA THR A 225 20.84 -0.41 -3.07
C THR A 225 20.57 -1.20 -4.35
N ALA A 226 21.53 -2.01 -4.78
CA ALA A 226 21.40 -2.84 -5.96
C ALA A 226 20.19 -3.78 -5.86
N SER A 227 19.49 -3.95 -6.98
CA SER A 227 18.38 -4.89 -7.07
C SER A 227 18.86 -6.33 -6.86
N ILE A 228 18.06 -7.13 -6.17
CA ILE A 228 18.17 -8.58 -6.23
C ILE A 228 17.83 -9.05 -7.65
N GLY A 229 18.43 -10.17 -8.07
CA GLY A 229 18.19 -10.74 -9.40
C GLY A 229 16.72 -11.10 -9.63
N ALA A 230 16.29 -11.11 -10.90
CA ALA A 230 14.90 -11.37 -11.30
C ALA A 230 14.34 -12.68 -10.70
N ASN A 231 15.16 -13.75 -10.67
CA ASN A 231 14.78 -15.02 -10.07
C ASN A 231 14.46 -14.88 -8.58
N ALA A 232 15.27 -14.15 -7.82
CA ALA A 232 15.03 -13.93 -6.39
C ALA A 232 13.76 -13.08 -6.14
N ARG A 233 13.50 -12.08 -6.99
CA ARG A 233 12.25 -11.29 -6.96
C ARG A 233 11.04 -12.18 -7.22
N ALA A 234 11.10 -13.04 -8.24
CA ALA A 234 10.02 -13.97 -8.56
C ALA A 234 9.76 -14.98 -7.43
N THR A 235 10.81 -15.57 -6.85
CA THR A 235 10.68 -16.46 -5.69
C THR A 235 10.06 -15.76 -4.49
N ALA A 236 10.46 -14.51 -4.20
CA ALA A 236 9.89 -13.74 -3.10
C ALA A 236 8.38 -13.48 -3.29
N ARG A 237 7.95 -13.12 -4.51
CA ARG A 237 6.53 -12.94 -4.84
C ARG A 237 5.73 -14.24 -4.68
N ARG A 238 6.27 -15.37 -5.16
CA ARG A 238 5.63 -16.70 -4.97
C ARG A 238 5.50 -17.06 -3.49
N ARG A 239 6.54 -16.83 -2.68
CA ARG A 239 6.48 -17.08 -1.23
C ARG A 239 5.49 -16.17 -0.52
N ALA A 240 5.37 -14.91 -0.94
CA ALA A 240 4.36 -14.00 -0.40
C ALA A 240 2.93 -14.44 -0.73
N ALA A 241 2.69 -14.91 -1.96
CA ALA A 241 1.40 -15.47 -2.35
C ALA A 241 1.06 -16.74 -1.54
N LEU A 242 2.01 -17.65 -1.37
CA LEU A 242 1.83 -18.85 -0.53
C LEU A 242 1.55 -18.50 0.94
N ALA A 243 2.28 -17.53 1.50
CA ALA A 243 2.05 -17.08 2.87
C ALA A 243 0.61 -16.55 3.06
N MET A 244 0.10 -15.80 2.08
CA MET A 244 -1.29 -15.34 2.08
C MET A 244 -2.29 -16.48 1.98
N GLN A 245 -2.06 -17.46 1.09
CA GLN A 245 -2.92 -18.63 0.94
C GLN A 245 -2.97 -19.46 2.22
N ILE A 246 -1.83 -19.67 2.88
CA ILE A 246 -1.76 -20.37 4.17
C ILE A 246 -2.51 -19.58 5.25
N ALA A 247 -2.30 -18.27 5.35
CA ALA A 247 -3.02 -17.43 6.30
C ALA A 247 -4.54 -17.50 6.10
N PHE A 248 -5.00 -17.43 4.85
CA PHE A 248 -6.40 -17.58 4.49
C PHE A 248 -6.95 -18.97 4.87
N ALA A 249 -6.23 -20.04 4.51
CA ALA A 249 -6.61 -21.42 4.85
C ALA A 249 -6.71 -21.64 6.37
N MET A 250 -5.80 -21.06 7.16
CA MET A 250 -5.87 -21.12 8.62
C MET A 250 -7.10 -20.42 9.18
N VAL A 251 -7.47 -19.26 8.64
CA VAL A 251 -8.70 -18.55 9.05
C VAL A 251 -9.93 -19.38 8.71
N VAL A 252 -10.01 -19.92 7.50
CA VAL A 252 -11.13 -20.78 7.07
C VAL A 252 -11.23 -22.02 7.97
N ALA A 253 -10.11 -22.69 8.24
CA ALA A 253 -10.07 -23.85 9.14
C ALA A 253 -10.52 -23.48 10.56
N ALA A 254 -10.07 -22.34 11.11
CA ALA A 254 -10.47 -21.88 12.44
C ALA A 254 -11.98 -21.59 12.52
N VAL A 255 -12.55 -20.97 11.48
CA VAL A 255 -14.00 -20.71 11.39
C VAL A 255 -14.77 -22.02 11.26
N ALA A 256 -14.32 -22.95 10.41
CA ALA A 256 -14.95 -24.25 10.23
C ALA A 256 -14.92 -25.08 11.52
N LEU A 257 -13.78 -25.12 12.21
CA LEU A 257 -13.66 -25.77 13.52
C LEU A 257 -14.60 -25.14 14.54
N ARG A 258 -14.70 -23.81 14.60
CA ARG A 258 -15.63 -23.13 15.49
C ARG A 258 -17.10 -23.43 15.16
N ALA A 259 -17.44 -23.55 13.88
CA ALA A 259 -18.80 -23.90 13.44
C ALA A 259 -19.16 -25.36 13.73
N CYS A 260 -18.17 -26.27 13.69
CA CYS A 260 -18.35 -27.69 13.97
C CYS A 260 -18.26 -28.04 15.46
N LEU A 261 -17.71 -27.15 16.30
CA LEU A 261 -17.71 -27.34 17.74
C LEU A 261 -19.14 -27.08 18.27
N PRO A 262 -19.77 -28.07 18.94
CA PRO A 262 -21.10 -27.89 19.52
C PRO A 262 -21.05 -26.73 20.51
N HIS A 263 -22.05 -25.86 20.45
CA HIS A 263 -22.23 -24.82 21.46
C HIS A 263 -22.58 -25.56 22.75
N GLY A 264 -21.61 -25.71 23.64
CA GLY A 264 -21.85 -26.28 24.96
C GLY A 264 -22.90 -25.44 25.70
N PRO A 265 -23.76 -26.08 26.52
CA PRO A 265 -24.81 -25.40 27.27
C PRO A 265 -24.28 -24.33 28.24
#